data_AF-C4JJ06-F1
#
_entry.id   AF-C4JJ06-F1
#
_cell.length_a   1.000
_cell.length_b   1.000
_cell.length_c   1.000
_cell.angle_alpha   90.00
_cell.angle_beta   90.00
_cell.angle_gamma   90.00
#
_symmetry.space_group_name_H-M   'P 1'
#
loop_
_entity.id
_entity.type
_entity.pdbx_description
1 polymer ?
#
loop_
_entity_poly.entity_id
_entity_poly.type
_entity_poly.pdbx_seq_one_letter_code
_entity_poly.pdbx_strand_id
1 'polypeptide(L)'
;MEKVAQILHWNKNWINEDMALFVTRSSRVHLFRKAEEQNIVLWQGVNLCVLAAPMEWALERKLRRIHHTDRGRKTSHDMHDAIAMLKHLRDKNGGPLDKNYIAGMNLNTFDVLPDDTTMSRVEAEYQQTFNEKIFQ
;
A
#
# COMPACT_ATOMS: atom_id res chain seq x y z
N MET A 1 -19.97 -0.80 3.86
CA MET A 1 -20.30 -1.17 5.25
C MET A 1 -21.71 -0.78 5.68
N GLU A 2 -22.26 0.36 5.23
CA GLU A 2 -23.65 0.76 5.53
C GLU A 2 -24.71 -0.29 5.16
N LYS A 3 -24.60 -0.91 3.99
CA LYS A 3 -25.59 -1.92 3.54
C LYS A 3 -25.66 -3.12 4.49
N VAL A 4 -24.51 -3.57 5.01
CA VAL A 4 -24.44 -4.68 6.00
C VAL A 4 -25.01 -4.22 7.34
N ALA A 5 -24.69 -3.00 7.78
CA ALA A 5 -25.25 -2.41 9.01
C ALA A 5 -26.79 -2.37 8.97
N GLN A 6 -27.35 -1.96 7.83
CA GLN A 6 -28.79 -1.89 7.62
C GLN A 6 -29.45 -3.27 7.66
N ILE A 7 -28.86 -4.27 6.99
CA ILE A 7 -29.39 -5.64 6.95
C ILE A 7 -29.35 -6.30 8.34
N LEU A 8 -28.28 -6.05 9.10
CA LEU A 8 -28.04 -6.68 10.40
C LEU A 8 -28.50 -5.84 11.60
N HIS A 9 -29.15 -4.69 11.35
CA HIS A 9 -29.57 -3.71 12.35
C HIS A 9 -28.45 -3.27 13.30
N TRP A 10 -27.23 -3.14 12.79
CA TRP A 10 -26.09 -2.65 13.56
C TRP A 10 -26.02 -1.12 13.56
N ASN A 11 -25.33 -0.56 14.57
CA ASN A 11 -24.99 0.85 14.59
C ASN A 11 -24.26 1.25 13.29
N LYS A 12 -24.55 2.40 12.70
CA LYS A 12 -23.85 2.87 11.48
C LYS A 12 -22.32 2.95 11.63
N ASN A 13 -21.81 3.12 12.85
CA ASN A 13 -20.39 3.16 13.19
C ASN A 13 -19.87 1.82 13.74
N TRP A 14 -20.54 0.70 13.45
CA TRP A 14 -20.16 -0.63 13.94
C TRP A 14 -18.75 -1.05 13.49
N ILE A 15 -18.24 -0.45 12.43
CA ILE A 15 -16.86 -0.60 11.99
C ILE A 15 -16.32 0.77 11.58
N ASN A 16 -15.06 1.02 11.92
CA ASN A 16 -14.35 2.22 11.50
C ASN A 16 -14.25 2.24 9.95
N GLU A 17 -14.72 3.31 9.33
CA GLU A 17 -14.61 3.56 7.88
C GLU A 17 -13.73 4.79 7.57
N ASP A 18 -12.78 5.14 8.44
CA ASP A 18 -11.86 6.27 8.27
C ASP A 18 -11.06 6.16 6.96
N MET A 19 -10.87 4.93 6.47
CA MET A 19 -10.31 4.66 5.15
C MET A 19 -11.09 5.33 4.01
N ALA A 20 -12.40 5.53 4.13
CA ALA A 20 -13.21 6.21 3.12
C ALA A 20 -12.81 7.67 2.88
N LEU A 21 -12.05 8.29 3.80
CA LEU A 21 -11.48 9.63 3.59
C LEU A 21 -10.33 9.61 2.57
N PHE A 22 -9.65 8.48 2.41
CA PHE A 22 -8.44 8.35 1.62
C PHE A 22 -8.62 7.61 0.30
N VAL A 23 -9.80 7.03 0.06
CA VAL A 23 -10.09 6.25 -1.15
C VAL A 23 -11.49 6.57 -1.67
N THR A 24 -11.60 6.76 -2.98
CA THR A 24 -12.91 6.96 -3.62
C THR A 24 -13.79 5.72 -3.45
N ARG A 25 -15.11 5.86 -3.65
CA ARG A 25 -16.03 4.71 -3.56
C ARG A 25 -15.72 3.62 -4.59
N SER A 26 -15.33 3.98 -5.82
CA SER A 26 -14.92 3.04 -6.85
C SER A 26 -13.59 2.36 -6.49
N SER A 27 -12.61 3.12 -6.00
CA SER A 27 -11.33 2.56 -5.52
C SER A 27 -11.52 1.57 -4.38
N ARG A 28 -12.46 1.80 -3.44
CA ARG A 28 -12.78 0.84 -2.37
C ARG A 28 -13.16 -0.55 -2.87
N VAL A 29 -14.07 -0.62 -3.85
CA VAL A 29 -14.51 -1.91 -4.42
C VAL A 29 -13.36 -2.59 -5.15
N HIS A 30 -12.58 -1.82 -5.90
CA HIS A 30 -11.41 -2.34 -6.61
C HIS A 30 -10.34 -2.89 -5.65
N LEU A 31 -9.99 -2.13 -4.60
CA LEU A 31 -9.02 -2.55 -3.59
C LEU A 31 -9.48 -3.79 -2.83
N PHE A 32 -10.77 -3.90 -2.53
CA PHE A 32 -11.31 -5.10 -1.89
C PHE A 32 -11.17 -6.32 -2.80
N ARG A 33 -11.56 -6.23 -4.08
CA ARG A 33 -11.37 -7.32 -5.05
C ARG A 33 -9.89 -7.71 -5.20
N LYS A 34 -8.99 -6.73 -5.23
CA LYS A 34 -7.54 -6.97 -5.28
C LYS A 34 -7.03 -7.66 -4.01
N ALA A 35 -7.57 -7.33 -2.85
CA ALA A 35 -7.24 -8.00 -1.59
C ALA A 35 -7.73 -9.46 -1.60
N GLU A 36 -8.92 -9.72 -2.14
CA GLU A 36 -9.45 -11.08 -2.36
C GLU A 36 -8.56 -11.88 -3.32
N GLU A 37 -8.16 -11.30 -4.45
CA GLU A 37 -7.24 -11.93 -5.42
C GLU A 37 -5.87 -12.23 -4.80
N GLN A 38 -5.33 -11.32 -3.99
CA GLN A 38 -4.05 -11.49 -3.30
C GLN A 38 -4.13 -12.51 -2.16
N ASN A 39 -5.30 -12.63 -1.52
CA ASN A 39 -5.63 -13.61 -0.49
C ASN A 39 -4.63 -13.74 0.67
N ILE A 40 -4.04 -12.61 1.10
CA ILE A 40 -3.23 -12.57 2.32
C ILE A 40 -4.17 -12.37 3.51
N VAL A 41 -4.45 -13.46 4.23
CA VAL A 41 -5.30 -13.46 5.41
C VAL A 41 -4.49 -13.04 6.64
N LEU A 42 -4.86 -11.90 7.24
CA LEU A 42 -4.27 -11.44 8.50
C LEU A 42 -4.94 -12.10 9.72
N TRP A 43 -6.24 -12.37 9.61
CA TRP A 43 -7.00 -13.05 10.64
C TRP A 43 -8.24 -13.73 10.07
N GLN A 44 -8.57 -14.92 10.58
CA GLN A 44 -9.77 -15.67 10.19
C GLN A 44 -10.46 -16.23 11.43
N GLY A 45 -11.74 -15.90 11.56
CA GLY A 45 -12.64 -16.50 12.54
C GLY A 45 -13.88 -17.08 11.87
N VAL A 46 -14.85 -17.52 12.68
CA VAL A 46 -16.09 -18.16 12.19
C VAL A 46 -16.93 -17.22 11.34
N ASN A 47 -17.00 -15.93 11.72
CA ASN A 47 -17.89 -14.94 11.11
C ASN A 47 -17.18 -13.74 10.47
N LEU A 48 -15.85 -13.67 10.57
CA LEU A 48 -15.09 -12.53 10.11
C LEU A 48 -13.74 -13.00 9.54
N CYS A 49 -13.36 -12.41 8.41
CA CYS A 49 -12.05 -12.57 7.78
C CYS A 49 -11.47 -11.18 7.56
N VAL A 50 -10.21 -11.00 7.93
CA VAL A 50 -9.47 -9.76 7.73
C VAL A 50 -8.37 -10.04 6.71
N LEU A 51 -8.53 -9.46 5.52
CA LEU A 51 -7.55 -9.51 4.45
C LEU A 51 -6.59 -8.33 4.57
N ALA A 52 -5.32 -8.55 4.20
CA ALA A 52 -4.38 -7.47 4.00
C ALA A 52 -4.81 -6.62 2.80
N ALA A 53 -4.55 -5.31 2.88
CA ALA A 53 -4.68 -4.45 1.71
C ALA A 53 -3.73 -4.92 0.59
N PRO A 54 -4.06 -4.65 -0.69
CA PRO A 54 -3.17 -5.00 -1.79
C PRO A 54 -1.77 -4.43 -1.58
N MET A 55 -0.74 -5.24 -1.80
CA MET A 55 0.65 -4.90 -1.49
C MET A 55 1.10 -3.66 -2.28
N GLU A 56 0.79 -3.62 -3.58
CA GLU A 56 1.11 -2.49 -4.45
C GLU A 56 0.45 -1.18 -3.98
N TRP A 57 -0.81 -1.26 -3.55
CA TRP A 57 -1.52 -0.09 -2.99
C TRP A 57 -0.88 0.40 -1.68
N ALA A 58 -0.53 -0.53 -0.80
CA ALA A 58 0.15 -0.18 0.44
C ALA A 58 1.54 0.42 0.16
N LEU A 59 2.28 -0.09 -0.84
CA LEU A 59 3.58 0.42 -1.25
C LEU A 59 3.45 1.83 -1.83
N GLU A 60 2.50 2.04 -2.74
CA GLU A 60 2.17 3.36 -3.30
C GLU A 60 1.98 4.38 -2.16
N ARG A 61 1.16 4.03 -1.15
CA ARG A 61 0.89 4.89 0.01
C ARG A 61 2.14 5.19 0.84
N LYS A 62 3.06 4.23 0.99
CA LYS A 62 4.34 4.42 1.68
C LYS A 62 5.24 5.38 0.91
N LEU A 63 5.39 5.18 -0.40
CA LEU A 63 6.17 6.07 -1.27
C LEU A 63 5.64 7.50 -1.25
N ARG A 64 4.31 7.68 -1.27
CA ARG A 64 3.69 9.01 -1.11
C ARG A 64 4.00 9.65 0.22
N ARG A 65 3.95 8.91 1.33
CA ARG A 65 4.30 9.44 2.65
C ARG A 65 5.77 9.84 2.73
N ILE A 66 6.67 9.05 2.14
CA ILE A 66 8.10 9.38 2.04
C ILE A 66 8.32 10.66 1.22
N HIS A 67 7.55 10.86 0.16
CA HIS A 67 7.63 12.06 -0.69
C HIS A 67 7.17 13.33 0.03
N HIS A 68 6.03 13.26 0.74
CA HIS A 68 5.38 14.45 1.31
C HIS A 68 5.85 14.82 2.73
N THR A 69 6.53 13.91 3.44
CA THR A 69 6.88 14.13 4.85
C THR A 69 8.30 14.66 4.99
N ASP A 70 8.49 15.69 5.81
CA ASP A 70 9.80 16.17 6.22
C ASP A 70 10.62 15.07 6.93
N ARG A 71 11.96 15.17 6.90
CA ARG A 71 12.93 14.12 7.28
C ARG A 71 12.95 13.75 8.79
N GLY A 72 11.82 13.39 9.39
CA GLY A 72 11.67 12.96 10.79
C GLY A 72 11.45 11.45 10.97
N ARG A 73 11.28 10.99 12.23
CA ARG A 73 11.12 9.56 12.59
C ARG A 73 9.96 8.82 11.89
N LYS A 74 8.91 9.51 11.46
CA LYS A 74 7.79 8.86 10.74
C LYS A 74 8.24 8.40 9.35
N THR A 75 9.09 9.17 8.69
CA THR A 75 9.65 8.88 7.37
C THR A 75 10.57 7.65 7.40
N SER A 76 11.25 7.37 8.52
CA SER A 76 12.09 6.17 8.63
C SER A 76 11.27 4.89 8.71
N HIS A 77 10.12 4.87 9.39
CA HIS A 77 9.24 3.70 9.40
C HIS A 77 8.62 3.44 8.02
N ASP A 78 8.11 4.49 7.37
CA ASP A 78 7.56 4.35 6.03
C ASP A 78 8.61 3.88 5.02
N MET A 79 9.87 4.33 5.17
CA MET A 79 11.00 3.84 4.37
C MET A 79 11.25 2.35 4.59
N HIS A 80 11.45 1.89 5.83
CA HIS A 80 11.71 0.46 6.09
C HIS A 80 10.57 -0.44 5.56
N ASP A 81 9.32 -0.03 5.76
CA ASP A 81 8.16 -0.76 5.23
C ASP A 81 8.21 -0.81 3.70
N ALA A 82 8.47 0.32 3.03
CA ALA A 82 8.58 0.37 1.57
C ALA A 82 9.70 -0.55 1.05
N ILE A 83 10.87 -0.55 1.70
CA ILE A 83 12.02 -1.39 1.35
C ILE A 83 11.69 -2.88 1.50
N ALA A 84 11.02 -3.28 2.59
CA ALA A 84 10.59 -4.66 2.79
C ALA A 84 9.57 -5.11 1.72
N MET A 85 8.61 -4.25 1.38
CA MET A 85 7.62 -4.53 0.35
C MET A 85 8.24 -4.63 -1.04
N LEU A 86 9.18 -3.73 -1.37
CA LEU A 86 9.95 -3.77 -2.60
C LEU A 86 10.77 -5.05 -2.73
N LYS A 87 11.36 -5.53 -1.63
CA LYS A 87 12.09 -6.82 -1.61
C LYS A 87 11.16 -7.97 -1.95
N HIS A 88 10.01 -8.04 -1.31
CA HIS A 88 9.01 -9.07 -1.61
C HIS A 88 8.56 -9.05 -3.08
N LEU A 89 8.27 -7.86 -3.63
CA LEU A 89 7.87 -7.71 -5.02
C LEU A 89 8.97 -8.10 -6.00
N ARG A 90 10.22 -7.67 -5.75
CA ARG A 90 11.39 -8.03 -6.55
C ARG A 90 11.60 -9.53 -6.60
N ASP A 91 11.55 -10.18 -5.44
CA ASP A 91 11.75 -11.62 -5.33
C ASP A 91 10.63 -12.39 -6.06
N LYS A 92 9.39 -11.92 -5.96
CA LYS A 92 8.25 -12.46 -6.71
C LYS A 92 8.39 -12.25 -8.22
N ASN A 93 8.95 -11.12 -8.65
CA ASN A 93 9.21 -10.79 -10.06
C ASN A 93 10.43 -11.53 -10.63
N GLY A 94 11.26 -12.14 -9.77
CA GLY A 94 12.51 -12.81 -10.17
C GLY A 94 13.63 -11.84 -10.55
N GLY A 95 13.54 -10.57 -10.17
CA GLY A 95 14.52 -9.55 -10.56
C GLY A 95 14.04 -8.11 -10.37
N PRO A 96 14.87 -7.13 -10.78
CA PRO A 96 14.58 -5.71 -10.63
C PRO A 96 13.21 -5.31 -11.18
N LEU A 97 12.59 -4.34 -10.51
CA LEU A 97 11.26 -3.81 -10.83
C LEU A 97 11.38 -2.62 -11.78
N ASP A 98 10.36 -2.40 -12.61
CA ASP A 98 10.28 -1.19 -13.43
C ASP A 98 10.07 0.04 -12.55
N LYS A 99 11.05 0.96 -12.54
CA LYS A 99 11.01 2.19 -11.74
C LYS A 99 9.81 3.07 -12.10
N ASN A 100 9.52 3.21 -13.39
CA ASN A 100 8.45 4.07 -13.89
C ASN A 100 7.09 3.49 -13.52
N TYR A 101 6.94 2.17 -13.58
CA TYR A 101 5.73 1.50 -13.10
C TYR A 101 5.52 1.77 -11.60
N ILE A 102 6.54 1.53 -10.77
CA ILE A 102 6.44 1.70 -9.31
C ILE A 102 6.18 3.16 -8.93
N ALA A 103 6.89 4.11 -9.56
CA ALA A 103 6.69 5.54 -9.32
C ALA A 103 5.33 6.05 -9.84
N GLY A 104 4.83 5.44 -10.92
CA GLY A 104 3.60 5.83 -11.60
C GLY A 104 2.32 5.22 -11.01
N MET A 105 2.41 4.31 -10.04
CA MET A 105 1.22 3.73 -9.39
C MET A 105 0.32 4.85 -8.81
N ASN A 106 -0.96 4.84 -9.18
CA ASN A 106 -1.93 5.84 -8.72
C ASN A 106 -3.36 5.28 -8.67
N LEU A 107 -3.59 4.34 -7.76
CA LEU A 107 -4.90 3.69 -7.60
C LEU A 107 -6.01 4.63 -7.13
N ASN A 108 -5.64 5.79 -6.56
CA ASN A 108 -6.56 6.82 -6.10
C ASN A 108 -6.72 8.00 -7.07
N THR A 109 -5.99 8.03 -8.19
CA THR A 109 -6.04 9.02 -9.28
C THR A 109 -5.78 10.49 -8.93
N PHE A 110 -5.76 10.90 -7.66
CA PHE A 110 -5.65 12.31 -7.23
C PHE A 110 -4.39 12.63 -6.43
N ASP A 111 -3.53 11.63 -6.18
CA ASP A 111 -2.36 11.81 -5.34
C ASP A 111 -1.13 12.30 -6.15
N VAL A 112 -0.32 13.16 -5.54
CA VAL A 112 0.97 13.60 -6.12
C VAL A 112 1.96 12.44 -6.10
N LEU A 113 2.50 12.11 -7.28
CA LEU A 113 3.44 11.00 -7.47
C LEU A 113 4.82 11.32 -6.86
N PRO A 114 5.55 10.32 -6.35
CA PRO A 114 6.94 10.51 -5.95
C PRO A 114 7.80 10.92 -7.16
N ASP A 115 8.67 11.89 -6.94
CA ASP A 115 9.63 12.37 -7.94
C ASP A 115 10.90 11.51 -8.00
N ASP A 116 11.76 11.78 -8.98
CA ASP A 116 13.05 11.07 -9.14
C ASP A 116 13.95 11.20 -7.92
N THR A 117 13.90 12.34 -7.22
CA THR A 117 14.64 12.56 -5.96
C THR A 117 14.20 11.55 -4.91
N THR A 118 12.89 11.37 -4.75
CA THR A 118 12.31 10.42 -3.80
C THR A 118 12.65 8.99 -4.17
N MET A 119 12.49 8.64 -5.44
CA MET A 119 12.77 7.29 -5.92
C MET A 119 14.25 6.93 -5.82
N SER A 120 15.16 7.88 -6.06
CA SER A 120 16.61 7.67 -5.89
C SER A 120 17.00 7.46 -4.43
N ARG A 121 16.32 8.14 -3.49
CA ARG A 121 16.51 7.90 -2.05
C ARG A 121 16.06 6.51 -1.63
N VAL A 122 14.91 6.07 -2.14
CA VAL A 122 14.39 4.71 -1.90
C VAL A 122 15.35 3.67 -2.48
N GLU A 123 15.85 3.88 -3.70
CA GLU A 123 16.84 2.99 -4.33
C GLU A 123 18.14 2.91 -3.52
N ALA A 124 18.65 4.05 -3.05
CA ALA A 124 19.86 4.10 -2.23
C ALA A 124 19.69 3.33 -0.91
N GLU A 125 18.57 3.52 -0.21
CA GLU A 125 18.27 2.80 1.03
C GLU A 125 18.12 1.28 0.78
N TYR A 126 17.48 0.91 -0.33
CA TYR A 126 17.36 -0.50 -0.72
C TYR A 126 18.72 -1.14 -0.94
N GLN A 127 19.58 -0.48 -1.73
CA GLN A 127 20.93 -0.96 -2.05
C GLN A 127 21.76 -1.06 -0.77
N GLN A 128 21.65 -0.11 0.16
CA GLN A 128 22.33 -0.18 1.45
C GLN A 128 21.86 -1.37 2.30
N THR A 129 20.57 -1.70 2.25
CA THR A 129 19.96 -2.76 3.07
C THR A 129 20.27 -4.16 2.54
N PHE A 130 20.15 -4.37 1.23
CA PHE A 130 20.22 -5.71 0.62
C PHE A 130 21.44 -5.93 -0.27
N ASN A 131 22.22 -4.89 -0.57
CA ASN A 131 23.32 -4.92 -1.53
C ASN A 131 22.89 -5.43 -2.93
N GLU A 132 21.66 -5.13 -3.33
CA GLU A 132 21.03 -5.56 -4.58
C GLU A 132 20.39 -4.36 -5.30
N LYS A 133 20.38 -4.38 -6.64
CA LYS A 133 19.64 -3.40 -7.43
C LYS A 133 18.14 -3.68 -7.35
N ILE A 134 17.35 -2.68 -6.97
CA ILE A 134 15.87 -2.78 -6.92
C ILE A 134 15.22 -2.45 -8.25
N PHE A 135 15.70 -1.44 -8.97
CA PHE A 135 15.03 -0.97 -10.18
C PHE A 135 15.80 -1.32 -11.47
N GLN A 136 15.10 -1.53 -12.57
CA GLN A 136 15.67 -1.55 -13.92
C GLN A 136 15.51 -0.21 -14.62
#